data_AF-A0A839GE30-F1
#
_entry.id   AF-A0A839GE30-F1
#
_cell.length_a   1.000
_cell.length_b   1.000
_cell.length_c   1.000
_cell.angle_alpha   90.00
_cell.angle_beta   90.00
_cell.angle_gamma   90.00
#
_symmetry.space_group_name_H-M   'P 1'
#
loop_
_entity.id
_entity.type
_entity.pdbx_description
1 polymer ?
#
loop_
_entity_poly.entity_id
_entity_poly.type
_entity_poly.pdbx_seq_one_letter_code
_entity_poly.pdbx_strand_id
1 'polypeptide(L)'
;MKALIMLSAIVVLSLQLGICLGQNAFERSNAKGKSTTYKITGSSNNYKEAIAVANGKNIINEKLKKNPPPHLTNIELISELKLNNIFLSALGTKRLEQLSTSDYSMLITFYVNDLGKILELEFILPKTTIITPAELEILESMILKELSFKLNQNEMNGAKLFQLLKLQRYKDLL
;
A
#
# COMPACT_ATOMS: atom_id res chain seq x y z
N MET A 1 28.87 31.28 -36.71
CA MET A 1 28.19 31.86 -35.53
C MET A 1 26.74 31.38 -35.37
N LYS A 2 25.89 31.44 -36.42
CA LYS A 2 24.49 30.96 -36.36
C LYS A 2 24.32 29.47 -36.00
N ALA A 3 25.17 28.59 -36.53
CA ALA A 3 25.10 27.16 -36.25
C ALA A 3 25.44 26.78 -34.79
N LEU A 4 26.32 27.55 -34.13
CA LEU A 4 26.73 27.30 -32.75
C LEU A 4 25.60 27.64 -31.76
N ILE A 5 24.88 28.73 -32.02
CA ILE A 5 23.71 29.17 -31.22
C ILE A 5 22.56 28.15 -31.36
N MET A 6 22.37 27.60 -32.56
CA MET A 6 21.35 26.59 -32.84
C MET A 6 21.62 25.28 -32.10
N LEU A 7 22.88 24.83 -32.07
CA LEU A 7 23.28 23.63 -31.33
C LEU A 7 23.08 23.78 -29.81
N SER A 8 23.44 24.93 -29.25
CA SER A 8 23.23 25.20 -27.81
C SER A 8 21.75 25.26 -27.43
N ALA A 9 20.88 25.77 -28.31
CA ALA A 9 19.44 25.81 -28.05
C ALA A 9 18.81 24.41 -28.02
N ILE A 10 19.26 23.49 -28.89
CA ILE A 10 18.78 22.10 -28.95
C ILE A 10 19.16 21.34 -27.67
N VAL A 11 20.39 21.53 -27.19
CA VAL A 11 20.87 20.88 -25.95
C VAL A 11 20.06 21.35 -24.73
N VAL A 12 19.80 22.66 -24.60
CA VAL A 12 19.01 23.21 -23.49
C VAL A 12 17.55 22.73 -23.54
N LEU A 13 16.93 22.66 -24.71
CA LEU A 13 15.57 22.14 -24.87
C LEU A 13 15.47 20.65 -24.48
N SER A 14 16.46 19.85 -24.88
CA SER A 14 16.49 18.42 -24.56
C SER A 14 16.68 18.13 -23.06
N LEU A 15 17.47 18.96 -22.36
CA LEU A 15 17.60 18.91 -20.91
C LEU A 15 16.28 19.28 -20.20
N GLN A 16 15.57 20.30 -20.67
CA GLN A 16 14.28 20.70 -20.09
C GLN A 16 13.19 19.64 -20.29
N LEU A 17 13.15 18.99 -21.45
CA LEU A 17 12.24 17.86 -21.73
C LEU A 17 12.54 16.66 -20.80
N GLY A 18 13.82 16.34 -20.57
CA GLY A 18 14.22 15.29 -19.64
C GLY A 18 13.83 15.58 -18.18
N ILE A 19 13.97 16.83 -17.74
CA ILE A 19 13.59 17.26 -16.39
C ILE A 19 12.06 17.17 -16.20
N CYS A 20 11.28 17.59 -17.20
CA CYS A 20 9.82 17.55 -17.13
C CYS A 20 9.27 16.11 -17.12
N LEU A 21 9.85 15.21 -17.91
CA LEU A 21 9.48 13.78 -17.90
C LEU A 21 9.86 13.09 -16.58
N GLY A 22 11.03 13.43 -16.01
CA GLY A 22 11.47 12.90 -14.72
C GLY A 22 10.59 13.32 -13.54
N GLN A 23 10.12 14.58 -13.53
CA GLN A 23 9.18 15.09 -12.52
C GLN A 23 7.83 14.38 -12.60
N ASN A 24 7.28 14.19 -13.81
CA ASN A 24 6.03 13.47 -14.01
C ASN A 24 6.11 11.98 -13.63
N ALA A 25 7.24 11.33 -13.86
CA ALA A 25 7.46 9.94 -13.43
C ALA A 25 7.58 9.81 -11.91
N PHE A 26 8.23 10.78 -11.25
CA PHE A 26 8.33 10.86 -9.80
C PHE A 26 6.98 11.16 -9.13
N GLU A 27 6.18 12.05 -9.72
CA GLU A 27 4.80 12.32 -9.29
C GLU A 27 3.87 11.12 -9.47
N ARG A 28 4.11 10.23 -10.44
CA ARG A 28 3.37 8.95 -10.55
C ARG A 28 3.78 7.91 -9.51
N SER A 29 4.97 8.05 -8.92
CA SER A 29 5.49 7.13 -7.89
C SER A 29 5.07 7.49 -6.47
N ASN A 30 4.43 8.66 -6.27
CA ASN A 30 3.91 9.07 -4.97
C ASN A 30 2.51 9.65 -5.10
N ALA A 31 1.64 9.39 -4.13
CA ALA A 31 0.32 9.99 -4.10
C ALA A 31 0.02 10.59 -2.72
N LYS A 32 -0.54 11.80 -2.71
CA LYS A 32 -0.80 12.54 -1.47
C LYS A 32 -2.21 12.24 -0.97
N GLY A 33 -2.31 11.75 0.26
CA GLY A 33 -3.54 11.73 1.05
C GLY A 33 -3.85 13.11 1.64
N LYS A 34 -4.54 13.14 2.78
CA LYS A 34 -4.80 14.39 3.51
C LYS A 34 -3.51 14.90 4.18
N SER A 35 -2.79 14.00 4.86
CA SER A 35 -1.57 14.33 5.58
C SER A 35 -0.41 13.38 5.27
N THR A 36 -0.71 12.22 4.69
CA THR A 36 0.29 11.19 4.35
C THR A 36 0.67 11.29 2.88
N THR A 37 1.96 11.10 2.58
CA THR A 37 2.43 10.84 1.21
C THR A 37 2.68 9.36 1.07
N TYR A 38 1.95 8.71 0.16
CA TYR A 38 2.10 7.30 -0.15
C TYR A 38 3.11 7.13 -1.27
N LYS A 39 3.94 6.09 -1.15
CA LYS A 39 4.79 5.59 -2.22
C LYS A 39 4.02 4.52 -2.98
N ILE A 40 3.96 4.67 -4.29
CA ILE A 40 3.34 3.73 -5.22
C ILE A 40 4.46 3.02 -5.97
N THR A 41 4.48 1.69 -5.86
CA THR A 41 5.43 0.84 -6.60
C THR A 41 4.67 -0.19 -7.43
N GLY A 42 5.23 -0.61 -8.56
CA GLY A 42 4.69 -1.74 -9.30
C GLY A 42 4.84 -3.01 -8.47
N SER A 43 3.75 -3.77 -8.30
CA SER A 43 3.83 -5.07 -7.62
C SER A 43 4.20 -6.14 -8.63
N SER A 44 5.27 -6.90 -8.36
CA SER A 44 5.67 -8.07 -9.16
C SER A 44 4.92 -9.34 -8.75
N ASN A 45 3.95 -9.25 -7.85
CA ASN A 45 3.16 -10.40 -7.42
C ASN A 45 2.31 -10.90 -8.60
N ASN A 46 1.89 -12.17 -8.56
CA ASN A 46 1.13 -12.87 -9.61
C ASN A 46 -0.21 -12.19 -10.02
N TYR A 47 -0.56 -11.06 -9.41
CA TYR A 47 -1.59 -10.14 -9.87
C TYR A 47 -1.03 -9.29 -11.01
N LYS A 48 -1.28 -9.71 -12.25
CA LYS A 48 -0.96 -8.89 -13.44
C LYS A 48 -1.53 -7.48 -13.24
N GLU A 49 -0.66 -6.47 -13.33
CA GLU A 49 -0.99 -5.04 -13.20
C GLU A 49 -1.49 -4.58 -11.82
N ALA A 50 -0.94 -5.12 -10.73
CA ALA A 50 -1.15 -4.56 -9.39
C ALA A 50 -0.13 -3.46 -9.04
N ILE A 51 -0.56 -2.51 -8.21
CA ILE A 51 0.27 -1.50 -7.55
C ILE A 51 0.31 -1.79 -6.05
N ALA A 52 1.46 -1.58 -5.44
CA ALA A 52 1.63 -1.56 -4.00
C ALA A 52 1.68 -0.11 -3.52
N VAL A 53 0.84 0.22 -2.55
CA VAL A 53 0.67 1.55 -1.97
C VAL A 53 0.97 1.47 -0.49
N ALA A 54 2.07 2.09 -0.07
CA ALA A 54 2.52 2.12 1.33
C ALA A 54 2.80 3.56 1.75
N ASN A 55 2.60 3.86 3.04
CA ASN A 55 3.00 5.16 3.57
C ASN A 55 4.50 5.37 3.31
N GLY A 56 4.89 6.53 2.77
CA GLY A 56 6.28 6.80 2.39
C GLY A 56 7.26 6.81 3.57
N LYS A 57 6.75 6.81 4.81
CA LYS A 57 7.54 6.67 6.04
C LYS A 57 7.77 5.21 6.46
N ASN A 58 7.14 4.25 5.79
CA ASN A 58 7.27 2.82 6.12
C ASN A 58 8.69 2.33 5.79
N ILE A 59 9.32 1.66 6.74
CA ILE A 59 10.70 1.15 6.62
C ILE A 59 10.80 -0.36 6.88
N ILE A 60 9.73 -1.00 7.38
CA ILE A 60 9.79 -2.39 7.81
C ILE A 60 9.90 -3.35 6.62
N ASN A 61 9.17 -3.10 5.52
CA ASN A 61 9.25 -3.93 4.32
C ASN A 61 10.70 -4.07 3.82
N GLU A 62 11.46 -2.98 3.80
CA GLU A 62 12.88 -2.98 3.39
C GLU A 62 13.77 -3.78 4.34
N LYS A 63 13.45 -3.80 5.65
CA LYS A 63 14.16 -4.60 6.65
C LYS A 63 13.86 -6.09 6.49
N LEU A 64 12.61 -6.46 6.23
CA LEU A 64 12.20 -7.86 6.08
C LEU A 64 12.71 -8.51 4.79
N LYS A 65 12.91 -7.74 3.70
CA LYS A 65 13.57 -8.28 2.49
C LYS A 65 14.98 -8.81 2.75
N LYS A 66 15.67 -8.28 3.76
CA LYS A 66 17.02 -8.74 4.14
C LYS A 66 16.97 -9.94 5.06
N ASN A 67 15.95 -10.02 5.93
CA ASN A 67 15.75 -11.09 6.91
C ASN A 67 14.27 -11.46 6.95
N PRO A 68 13.82 -12.38 6.07
CA PRO A 68 12.42 -12.76 6.00
C PRO A 68 12.01 -13.46 7.31
N PRO A 69 10.83 -13.15 7.85
CA PRO A 69 10.35 -13.80 9.06
C PRO A 69 9.90 -15.23 8.77
N PRO A 70 9.87 -16.11 9.79
CA PRO A 70 9.33 -17.46 9.60
C PRO A 70 7.88 -17.40 9.13
N HIS A 71 7.51 -18.32 8.23
CA HIS A 71 6.12 -18.49 7.82
C HIS A 71 5.32 -19.04 9.00
N LEU A 72 4.38 -18.25 9.49
CA LEU A 72 3.44 -18.66 10.52
C LEU A 72 2.24 -19.35 9.87
N THR A 73 1.78 -20.45 10.47
CA THR A 73 0.68 -21.27 9.96
C THR A 73 -0.65 -21.01 10.67
N ASN A 74 -0.64 -20.62 11.95
CA ASN A 74 -1.85 -20.36 12.73
C ASN A 74 -1.85 -18.93 13.27
N ILE A 75 -2.31 -17.99 12.45
CA ILE A 75 -2.51 -16.60 12.85
C ILE A 75 -3.97 -16.24 12.74
N GLU A 76 -4.51 -15.74 13.84
CA GLU A 76 -5.88 -15.25 13.88
C GLU A 76 -5.88 -13.73 13.99
N LEU A 77 -6.59 -13.08 13.06
CA LEU A 77 -6.96 -11.68 13.24
C LEU A 77 -7.97 -11.62 14.38
N ILE A 78 -7.68 -10.84 15.44
CA ILE A 78 -8.47 -10.84 16.68
C ILE A 78 -9.95 -10.52 16.42
N SER A 79 -10.27 -9.80 15.34
CA SER A 79 -11.65 -9.67 14.88
C SER A 79 -11.73 -9.34 13.38
N GLU A 80 -12.12 -10.33 12.56
CA GLU A 80 -12.46 -10.09 11.15
C GLU A 80 -13.65 -9.16 11.01
N LEU A 81 -14.66 -9.30 11.87
CA LEU A 81 -15.84 -8.42 11.89
C LEU A 81 -15.44 -6.96 12.14
N LYS A 82 -14.41 -6.71 12.95
CA LYS A 82 -13.89 -5.37 13.18
C LYS A 82 -13.21 -4.78 11.95
N LEU A 83 -12.46 -5.58 11.18
CA LEU A 83 -11.91 -5.14 9.90
C LEU A 83 -13.05 -4.72 8.95
N ASN A 84 -14.09 -5.53 8.83
CA ASN A 84 -15.25 -5.20 7.99
C ASN A 84 -15.93 -3.90 8.44
N ASN A 85 -16.13 -3.72 9.74
CA ASN A 85 -16.69 -2.49 10.29
C ASN A 85 -15.82 -1.27 10.04
N ILE A 86 -14.49 -1.41 10.06
CA ILE A 86 -13.57 -0.32 9.69
C ILE A 86 -13.80 0.09 8.25
N PHE A 87 -13.88 -0.86 7.30
CA PHE A 87 -14.14 -0.53 5.90
C PHE A 87 -15.50 0.15 5.71
N LEU A 88 -16.55 -0.39 6.33
CA LEU A 88 -17.89 0.18 6.29
C LEU A 88 -17.91 1.60 6.87
N SER A 89 -17.23 1.83 7.98
CA SER A 89 -17.18 3.15 8.64
C SER A 89 -16.33 4.16 7.86
N ALA A 90 -15.21 3.73 7.28
CA ALA A 90 -14.28 4.60 6.57
C ALA A 90 -14.81 5.05 5.20
N LEU A 91 -15.50 4.15 4.49
CA LEU A 91 -15.91 4.37 3.10
C LEU A 91 -17.43 4.61 2.98
N GLY A 92 -18.23 3.97 3.84
CA GLY A 92 -19.69 3.95 3.73
C GLY A 92 -20.20 2.99 2.66
N THR A 93 -21.44 2.51 2.84
CA THR A 93 -22.09 1.51 1.97
C THR A 93 -22.08 1.92 0.50
N LYS A 94 -22.49 3.15 0.18
CA LYS A 94 -22.54 3.64 -1.21
C LYS A 94 -21.19 3.59 -1.91
N ARG A 95 -20.10 3.86 -1.18
CA ARG A 95 -18.75 3.81 -1.75
C ARG A 95 -18.28 2.37 -1.93
N LEU A 96 -18.60 1.49 -0.99
CA LEU A 96 -18.34 0.06 -1.10
C LEU A 96 -19.08 -0.58 -2.27
N GLU A 97 -20.32 -0.19 -2.56
CA GLU A 97 -21.07 -0.62 -3.76
C GLU A 97 -20.33 -0.26 -5.06
N GLN A 98 -19.84 0.97 -5.16
CA GLN A 98 -19.06 1.42 -6.33
C GLN A 98 -17.77 0.60 -6.52
N LEU A 99 -17.06 0.33 -5.41
CA LEU A 99 -15.84 -0.47 -5.43
C LEU A 99 -16.12 -1.93 -5.76
N SER A 100 -17.26 -2.47 -5.31
CA SER A 100 -17.68 -3.86 -5.56
C SER A 100 -18.10 -4.11 -7.00
N THR A 101 -18.69 -3.10 -7.66
CA THR A 101 -19.14 -3.21 -9.06
C THR A 101 -18.00 -3.47 -10.03
N SER A 102 -16.77 -3.07 -9.67
CA SER A 102 -15.58 -3.25 -10.51
C SER A 102 -14.81 -4.54 -10.19
N ASP A 103 -15.37 -5.43 -9.35
CA ASP A 103 -14.74 -6.65 -8.80
C ASP A 103 -13.33 -6.39 -8.23
N TYR A 104 -13.11 -5.18 -7.72
CA TYR A 104 -11.86 -4.82 -7.08
C TYR A 104 -11.73 -5.57 -5.76
N SER A 105 -10.53 -6.09 -5.52
CA SER A 105 -10.13 -6.63 -4.23
C SER A 105 -8.85 -5.96 -3.78
N MET A 106 -8.73 -5.75 -2.49
CA MET A 106 -7.54 -5.20 -1.86
C MET A 106 -6.84 -6.31 -1.09
N LEU A 107 -5.58 -6.58 -1.43
CA LEU A 107 -4.73 -7.40 -0.59
C LEU A 107 -3.99 -6.48 0.39
N ILE A 108 -4.17 -6.72 1.69
CA ILE A 108 -3.53 -5.93 2.74
C ILE A 108 -2.38 -6.74 3.30
N THR A 109 -1.19 -6.15 3.29
CA THR A 109 -0.01 -6.68 3.97
C THR A 109 0.14 -5.97 5.31
N PHE A 110 0.14 -6.70 6.40
CA PHE A 110 0.38 -6.19 7.76
C PHE A 110 1.78 -6.56 8.22
N TYR A 111 2.49 -5.60 8.79
CA TYR A 111 3.76 -5.82 9.48
C TYR A 111 3.52 -5.75 10.99
N VAL A 112 3.68 -6.88 11.67
CA VAL A 112 3.18 -7.09 13.03
C VAL A 112 4.32 -7.51 13.95
N ASN A 113 4.40 -6.95 15.15
CA ASN A 113 5.40 -7.37 16.14
C ASN A 113 5.00 -8.66 16.87
N ASP A 114 5.89 -9.16 17.72
CA ASP A 114 5.68 -10.31 18.62
C ASP A 114 4.52 -10.17 19.62
N LEU A 115 4.02 -8.97 19.86
CA LEU A 115 2.84 -8.70 20.67
C LEU A 115 1.54 -8.64 19.86
N GLY A 116 1.60 -8.91 18.55
CA GLY A 116 0.43 -8.83 17.68
C GLY A 116 0.01 -7.41 17.30
N LYS A 117 0.81 -6.39 17.64
CA LYS A 117 0.56 -5.00 17.25
C LYS A 117 0.98 -4.76 15.81
N ILE A 118 0.09 -4.15 15.02
CA ILE A 118 0.38 -3.72 13.66
C ILE A 118 1.25 -2.46 13.74
N LEU A 119 2.42 -2.50 13.10
CA LEU A 119 3.38 -1.40 13.05
C LEU A 119 3.27 -0.59 11.77
N GLU A 120 3.15 -1.30 10.64
CA GLU A 120 3.03 -0.73 9.29
C GLU A 120 2.10 -1.62 8.46
N LEU A 121 1.56 -1.08 7.37
CA LEU A 121 0.80 -1.85 6.39
C LEU A 121 1.08 -1.35 4.97
N GLU A 122 0.74 -2.20 4.00
CA GLU A 122 0.82 -1.91 2.57
C GLU A 122 -0.44 -2.44 1.89
N PHE A 123 -1.03 -1.62 1.01
CA PHE A 123 -2.19 -1.99 0.21
C PHE A 123 -1.74 -2.41 -1.18
N ILE A 124 -2.09 -3.62 -1.59
CA ILE A 124 -1.89 -4.11 -2.95
C ILE A 124 -3.24 -4.04 -3.66
N LEU A 125 -3.29 -3.26 -4.73
CA LEU A 125 -4.50 -2.85 -5.43
C LEU A 125 -4.33 -3.06 -6.94
N PRO A 126 -5.41 -3.29 -7.70
CA PRO A 126 -5.37 -3.19 -9.15
C PRO A 126 -4.92 -1.78 -9.56
N LYS A 127 -4.11 -1.67 -10.62
CA LYS A 127 -3.69 -0.35 -11.15
C LYS A 127 -4.86 0.52 -11.61
N THR A 128 -5.99 -0.10 -11.95
CA THR A 128 -7.24 0.58 -12.34
C THR A 128 -8.11 0.99 -11.16
N THR A 129 -7.66 0.78 -9.92
CA THR A 129 -8.45 1.08 -8.73
C THR A 129 -8.92 2.53 -8.70
N ILE A 130 -10.16 2.73 -8.26
CA ILE A 130 -10.74 4.06 -8.07
C ILE A 130 -10.65 4.52 -6.60
N ILE A 131 -10.04 3.72 -5.72
CA ILE A 131 -9.80 4.12 -4.33
C ILE A 131 -8.76 5.24 -4.28
N THR A 132 -9.04 6.26 -3.50
CA THR A 132 -8.20 7.45 -3.42
C THR A 132 -7.18 7.33 -2.29
N PRO A 133 -6.03 8.04 -2.37
CA PRO A 133 -5.05 8.08 -1.28
C PRO A 133 -5.63 8.58 0.05
N ALA A 134 -6.62 9.50 0.01
CA ALA A 134 -7.28 9.99 1.21
C ALA A 134 -8.14 8.92 1.89
N GLU A 135 -8.79 8.06 1.12
CA GLU A 135 -9.52 6.89 1.64
C GLU A 135 -8.56 5.86 2.25
N LEU A 136 -7.42 5.61 1.60
CA LEU A 136 -6.36 4.75 2.13
C LEU A 136 -5.79 5.28 3.46
N GLU A 137 -5.66 6.60 3.60
CA GLU A 137 -5.20 7.21 4.86
C GLU A 137 -6.17 7.00 6.01
N ILE A 138 -7.48 7.11 5.74
CA ILE A 138 -8.50 6.84 6.76
C ILE A 138 -8.46 5.36 7.16
N LEU A 139 -8.43 4.46 6.18
CA LEU A 139 -8.33 3.01 6.43
C LEU A 139 -7.08 2.64 7.21
N GLU A 140 -5.90 3.14 6.79
CA GLU A 140 -4.63 2.89 7.46
C GLU A 140 -4.68 3.34 8.93
N SER A 141 -5.15 4.56 9.18
CA SER A 141 -5.26 5.12 10.52
C SER A 141 -6.18 4.29 11.43
N MET A 142 -7.36 3.91 10.93
CA MET A 142 -8.31 3.10 11.70
C MET A 142 -7.78 1.69 11.96
N ILE A 143 -7.20 1.03 10.95
CA ILE A 143 -6.58 -0.30 11.09
C ILE A 143 -5.49 -0.28 12.15
N LEU A 144 -4.53 0.65 12.06
CA LEU A 144 -3.40 0.72 13.00
C LEU A 144 -3.85 1.05 14.43
N LYS A 145 -4.96 1.79 14.59
CA LYS A 145 -5.51 2.14 15.90
C LYS A 145 -6.31 1.01 16.52
N GLU A 146 -7.02 0.24 15.72
CA GLU A 146 -8.10 -0.61 16.23
C GLU A 146 -7.86 -2.10 16.10
N LEU A 147 -6.94 -2.54 15.23
CA LEU A 147 -6.68 -3.95 14.97
C LEU A 147 -5.37 -4.43 15.59
N SER A 148 -5.39 -5.70 15.96
CA SER A 148 -4.25 -6.46 16.41
C SER A 148 -4.45 -7.94 16.05
N PHE A 149 -3.37 -8.70 16.10
CA PHE A 149 -3.36 -10.13 15.83
C PHE A 149 -3.09 -10.91 17.10
N LYS A 150 -3.65 -12.11 17.19
CA LYS A 150 -3.29 -13.07 18.22
C LYS A 150 -2.29 -14.03 17.60
N LEU A 151 -1.06 -13.95 18.11
CA LEU A 151 0.04 -14.78 17.63
C LEU A 151 0.24 -15.97 18.56
N ASN A 152 0.43 -17.15 17.99
CA ASN A 152 0.79 -18.35 18.76
C ASN A 152 2.29 -18.31 19.09
N GLN A 153 2.63 -18.10 20.37
CA GLN A 153 4.03 -18.00 20.82
C GLN A 153 4.87 -19.22 20.46
N ASN A 154 4.26 -20.40 20.36
CA ASN A 154 4.96 -21.63 20.02
C ASN A 154 5.41 -21.67 18.54
N GLU A 155 4.78 -20.89 17.66
CA GLU A 155 5.12 -20.82 16.23
C GLU A 155 6.10 -19.69 15.92
N MET A 156 6.32 -18.78 16.86
CA MET A 156 7.09 -17.55 16.63
C MET A 156 8.60 -17.81 16.52
N ASN A 157 9.13 -18.92 17.05
CA ASN A 157 10.55 -19.31 16.94
C ASN A 157 11.56 -18.16 17.24
N GLY A 158 11.23 -17.27 18.18
CA GLY A 158 12.06 -16.12 18.55
C GLY A 158 12.03 -14.93 17.57
N ALA A 159 11.22 -14.99 16.50
CA ALA A 159 11.02 -13.86 15.61
C ALA A 159 10.23 -12.74 16.30
N LYS A 160 10.65 -11.49 16.03
CA LYS A 160 10.07 -10.28 16.64
C LYS A 160 9.15 -9.50 15.72
N LEU A 161 9.04 -9.95 14.48
CA LEU A 161 8.36 -9.24 13.42
C LEU A 161 7.84 -10.25 12.40
N PHE A 162 6.63 -10.03 11.92
CA PHE A 162 5.91 -10.93 11.04
C PHE A 162 5.24 -10.15 9.92
N GLN A 163 5.11 -10.79 8.77
CA GLN A 163 4.36 -10.28 7.63
C GLN A 163 3.12 -11.14 7.43
N LEU A 164 1.95 -10.51 7.50
CA LEU A 164 0.65 -11.17 7.36
C LEU A 164 -0.10 -10.61 6.16
N LEU A 165 -0.93 -11.44 5.54
CA LEU A 165 -1.69 -11.07 4.34
C LEU A 165 -3.18 -11.33 4.57
N LYS A 166 -4.03 -10.36 4.21
CA LYS A 166 -5.49 -10.54 4.16
C LYS A 166 -6.02 -10.01 2.84
N LEU A 167 -6.74 -10.85 2.11
CA LEU A 167 -7.53 -10.40 0.97
C LEU A 167 -8.86 -9.84 1.49
N GLN A 168 -9.13 -8.58 1.19
CA GLN A 168 -10.40 -7.93 1.42
C GLN A 168 -11.14 -7.78 0.08
N ARG A 169 -12.29 -8.44 -0.05
CA ARG A 169 -13.19 -8.24 -1.18
C ARG A 169 -14.28 -7.28 -0.76
N TYR A 170 -14.54 -6.25 -1.55
CA TYR A 170 -15.54 -5.24 -1.19
C TYR A 170 -16.97 -5.81 -1.22
N LYS A 171 -17.22 -6.79 -2.09
CA LYS A 171 -18.51 -7.48 -2.18
C LYS A 171 -18.87 -8.30 -0.94
N ASP A 172 -17.87 -8.68 -0.13
CA ASP A 172 -18.08 -9.44 1.11
C ASP A 172 -18.43 -8.49 2.29
N LEU A 173 -18.46 -7.17 2.05
CA LEU A 173 -18.74 -6.12 3.04
C LEU A 173 -20.14 -5.51 2.92
N LEU A 174 -20.93 -5.96 1.94
CA LEU A 174 -22.28 -5.49 1.63
C LEU A 174 -23.28 -6.62 1.92
#